data_AF-A0A2W1D445-F1
#
_entry.id   AF-A0A2W1D445-F1
#
_cell.length_a   1.000
_cell.length_b   1.000
_cell.length_c   1.000
_cell.angle_alpha   90.00
_cell.angle_beta   90.00
_cell.angle_gamma   90.00
#
_symmetry.space_group_name_H-M   'P 1'
#
loop_
_entity.id
_entity.type
_entity.pdbx_description
1 polymer ?
#
loop_
_entity_poly.entity_id
_entity_poly.type
_entity_poly.pdbx_seq_one_letter_code
_entity_poly.pdbx_strand_id
1 'polypeptide(L)'
;MILGAAWTPLATPTFLTSGRDKKVQIWQIGDGTDGMVVEMKGSVSTTAAVTAVACSNIVTDDGKILFAYGLENGEVGLVKAKVEALDQVEVFTVEQEVAPAKTVNQIVWRPGGMGEGERVKRQFAVASDDSSVRVYGVVDG
;
A
#
# COMPACT_ATOMS: atom_id res chain seq x y z
N MET A 1 -14.90 -9.98 3.42
CA MET A 1 -13.76 -10.87 3.72
C MET A 1 -12.49 -10.08 3.54
N ILE A 2 -11.65 -10.03 4.58
CA ILE A 2 -10.30 -9.45 4.54
C ILE A 2 -9.37 -10.48 3.91
N LEU A 3 -8.52 -10.02 2.99
CA LEU A 3 -7.61 -10.84 2.19
C LEU A 3 -6.14 -10.50 2.47
N GLY A 4 -5.85 -9.29 2.94
CA GLY A 4 -4.50 -8.86 3.26
C GLY A 4 -4.48 -7.83 4.38
N ALA A 5 -3.34 -7.73 5.04
CA ALA A 5 -3.05 -6.70 6.03
C ALA A 5 -1.56 -6.36 6.02
N ALA A 6 -1.22 -5.12 6.37
CA ALA A 6 0.16 -4.67 6.48
C ALA A 6 0.31 -3.57 7.53
N TRP A 7 1.37 -3.62 8.32
CA TRP A 7 1.73 -2.52 9.23
C TRP A 7 2.35 -1.35 8.46
N THR A 8 2.12 -0.13 8.94
CA THR A 8 2.82 1.07 8.46
C THR A 8 4.05 1.36 9.35
N PRO A 9 5.00 2.19 8.89
CA PRO A 9 6.20 2.52 9.67
C PRO A 9 5.97 3.68 10.68
N LEU A 10 4.71 3.98 11.01
CA LEU A 10 4.38 5.10 11.89
C LEU A 10 4.64 4.76 13.36
N ALA A 11 4.99 5.80 14.13
CA ALA A 11 5.15 5.67 15.58
C ALA A 11 3.82 5.28 16.27
N THR A 12 2.71 5.88 15.82
CA THR A 12 1.37 5.47 16.24
C THR A 12 0.97 4.18 15.52
N PRO A 13 0.61 3.09 16.24
CA PRO A 13 0.32 1.81 15.62
C PRO A 13 -0.79 1.94 14.58
N THR A 14 -0.43 1.77 13.32
CA THR A 14 -1.32 1.99 12.18
C THR A 14 -1.14 0.83 11.20
N PHE A 15 -2.24 0.29 10.70
CA PHE A 15 -2.22 -0.85 9.78
C PHE A 15 -3.23 -0.68 8.66
N LEU A 16 -2.99 -1.41 7.58
CA LEU A 16 -3.80 -1.48 6.39
C LEU A 16 -4.57 -2.79 6.40
N THR A 17 -5.80 -2.79 5.90
CA THR A 17 -6.52 -4.01 5.52
C THR A 17 -7.01 -3.91 4.09
N SER A 18 -7.03 -5.03 3.38
CA SER A 18 -7.55 -5.13 2.02
C SER A 18 -8.56 -6.27 1.90
N GLY A 19 -9.56 -6.15 1.02
CA GLY A 19 -10.61 -7.17 0.94
C GLY A 19 -11.48 -7.19 -0.31
N ARG A 20 -12.43 -8.13 -0.30
CA ARG A 20 -13.45 -8.31 -1.36
C ARG A 20 -14.46 -7.17 -1.45
N ASP A 21 -14.51 -6.32 -0.43
CA ASP A 21 -15.29 -5.08 -0.41
C ASP A 21 -14.69 -3.98 -1.29
N LYS A 22 -13.60 -4.28 -2.02
CA LYS A 22 -12.94 -3.40 -2.99
C LYS A 22 -12.38 -2.14 -2.33
N LYS A 23 -11.80 -2.33 -1.14
CA LYS A 23 -11.20 -1.24 -0.38
C LYS A 23 -9.85 -1.65 0.18
N VAL A 24 -8.96 -0.67 0.27
CA VAL A 24 -7.90 -0.64 1.27
C VAL A 24 -8.34 0.33 2.35
N GLN A 25 -8.31 -0.10 3.61
CA GLN A 25 -8.68 0.73 4.75
C GLN A 25 -7.45 0.96 5.63
N ILE A 26 -7.32 2.18 6.14
CA ILE A 26 -6.24 2.61 7.03
C ILE A 26 -6.82 2.70 8.43
N TRP A 27 -6.26 1.92 9.35
CA TRP A 27 -6.70 1.81 10.74
C TRP A 27 -5.59 2.28 11.66
N GLN A 28 -5.96 3.02 12.70
CA GLN A 28 -5.02 3.48 13.72
C GLN A 28 -5.51 3.05 15.10
N ILE A 29 -4.58 2.54 15.90
CA ILE A 29 -4.81 2.17 17.29
C ILE A 29 -4.37 3.35 18.16
N GLY A 30 -5.25 3.79 19.05
CA GLY A 30 -4.97 4.84 20.01
C GLY A 30 -5.70 4.62 21.32
N ASP A 31 -5.53 5.56 22.24
CA ASP A 31 -6.21 5.56 23.53
C ASP A 31 -7.57 6.27 23.43
N GLY A 32 -8.62 5.63 23.94
CA GLY A 32 -9.93 6.21 24.16
C GLY A 32 -10.29 6.26 25.65
N THR A 33 -11.50 6.71 25.96
CA THR A 33 -11.98 6.87 27.34
C THR A 33 -11.99 5.56 28.14
N ASP A 34 -12.26 4.44 27.47
CA ASP A 34 -12.44 3.11 28.09
C ASP A 34 -11.37 2.10 27.66
N GLY A 35 -10.22 2.57 27.18
CA GLY A 35 -9.08 1.74 26.76
C GLY A 35 -8.70 1.92 25.30
N MET A 36 -8.04 0.91 24.72
CA MET A 36 -7.56 0.94 23.34
C MET A 36 -8.73 0.99 22.35
N VAL A 37 -8.70 1.94 21.43
CA VAL A 37 -9.68 2.11 20.34
C VAL A 37 -8.98 1.95 19.00
N VAL A 38 -9.67 1.31 18.05
CA VAL A 38 -9.23 1.18 16.67
C VAL A 38 -10.17 1.98 15.78
N GLU A 39 -9.65 3.02 15.15
CA GLU A 39 -10.42 3.92 14.28
C GLU A 39 -10.00 3.78 12.83
N MET A 40 -10.97 3.79 11.90
CA MET A 40 -10.68 3.92 10.48
C MET A 40 -10.33 5.39 10.19
N LYS A 41 -9.09 5.67 9.79
CA LYS A 41 -8.61 7.02 9.49
C LYS A 41 -8.71 7.38 8.01
N GLY A 42 -8.82 6.39 7.12
CA GLY A 42 -8.91 6.61 5.68
C GLY A 42 -9.28 5.35 4.93
N SER A 43 -9.67 5.50 3.66
CA SER A 43 -9.94 4.37 2.77
C SER A 43 -9.72 4.73 1.30
N VAL A 44 -9.26 3.76 0.53
CA VAL A 44 -9.11 3.83 -0.93
C VAL A 44 -10.08 2.83 -1.56
N SER A 45 -10.98 3.29 -2.42
CA SER A 45 -11.90 2.41 -3.17
C SER A 45 -11.26 1.95 -4.48
N THR A 46 -11.50 0.70 -4.86
CA THR A 46 -10.94 0.07 -6.07
C THR A 46 -12.03 -0.51 -6.97
N THR A 47 -11.67 -0.87 -8.19
CA THR A 47 -12.60 -1.40 -9.20
C THR A 47 -12.96 -2.88 -8.97
N ALA A 48 -12.04 -3.64 -8.37
CA ALA A 48 -12.15 -5.07 -8.09
C ALA A 48 -11.64 -5.41 -6.68
N ALA A 49 -11.80 -6.67 -6.24
CA ALA A 49 -11.36 -7.10 -4.92
C ALA A 49 -9.85 -6.89 -4.75
N VAL A 50 -9.44 -6.39 -3.57
CA VAL A 50 -8.05 -6.14 -3.26
C VAL A 50 -7.46 -7.36 -2.56
N THR A 51 -6.59 -8.08 -3.27
CA THR A 51 -6.06 -9.39 -2.87
C THR A 51 -4.72 -9.31 -2.16
N ALA A 52 -3.96 -8.23 -2.36
CA ALA A 52 -2.70 -7.98 -1.67
C ALA A 52 -2.56 -6.51 -1.29
N VAL A 53 -1.94 -6.23 -0.14
CA VAL A 53 -1.54 -4.89 0.29
C VAL A 53 -0.22 -4.97 1.04
N ALA A 54 0.67 -4.00 0.82
CA ALA A 54 1.93 -3.89 1.54
C ALA A 54 2.36 -2.42 1.67
N CYS A 55 2.94 -2.05 2.81
CA CYS A 55 3.45 -0.70 3.06
C CYS A 55 4.99 -0.69 3.03
N SER A 56 5.56 0.39 2.47
CA SER A 56 6.98 0.70 2.59
C SER A 56 7.34 0.86 4.07
N ASN A 57 8.51 0.36 4.47
CA ASN A 57 8.98 0.45 5.84
C ASN A 57 9.57 1.82 6.21
N ILE A 58 9.48 2.81 5.32
CA ILE A 58 10.02 4.16 5.52
C ILE A 58 8.98 5.20 5.11
N VAL A 59 8.80 6.20 5.97
CA VAL A 59 8.04 7.44 5.70
C VAL A 59 8.85 8.30 4.75
N THR A 60 8.22 8.89 3.74
CA THR A 60 8.87 9.80 2.80
C THR A 60 9.29 11.10 3.49
N ASP A 61 10.27 11.81 2.92
CA ASP A 61 10.81 13.06 3.49
C ASP A 61 9.74 14.16 3.64
N ASP A 62 8.67 14.10 2.82
CA ASP A 62 7.51 14.99 2.86
C ASP A 62 6.37 14.51 3.77
N GLY A 63 6.63 13.55 4.66
CA GLY A 63 5.71 13.13 5.70
C GLY A 63 4.52 12.30 5.19
N LYS A 64 4.76 11.39 4.25
CA LYS A 64 3.74 10.46 3.74
C LYS A 64 4.15 9.00 3.95
N ILE A 65 3.16 8.15 4.18
CA ILE A 65 3.35 6.69 4.01
C ILE A 65 3.10 6.33 2.56
N LEU A 66 3.84 5.33 2.09
CA LEU A 66 3.72 4.77 0.76
C LEU A 66 3.29 3.31 0.87
N PHE A 67 2.19 2.93 0.22
CA PHE A 67 1.76 1.54 0.18
C PHE A 67 1.25 1.16 -1.20
N ALA A 68 1.40 -0.12 -1.55
CA ALA A 68 0.93 -0.67 -2.79
C ALA A 68 -0.17 -1.69 -2.52
N TYR A 69 -1.10 -1.81 -3.47
CA TYR A 69 -2.15 -2.80 -3.46
C TYR A 69 -2.25 -3.51 -4.81
N GLY A 70 -2.76 -4.74 -4.78
CA GLY A 70 -2.98 -5.55 -5.97
C GLY A 70 -4.39 -6.09 -6.00
N LEU A 71 -4.99 -6.13 -7.19
CA LEU A 71 -6.36 -6.54 -7.39
C LEU A 71 -6.47 -7.96 -7.98
N GLU A 72 -7.67 -8.54 -7.87
CA GLU A 72 -7.99 -9.86 -8.43
C GLU A 72 -7.87 -9.91 -9.97
N ASN A 73 -7.94 -8.78 -10.66
CA ASN A 73 -7.80 -8.66 -12.12
C ASN A 73 -6.37 -8.34 -12.58
N GLY A 74 -5.40 -8.26 -11.67
CA GLY A 74 -4.01 -7.93 -11.99
C GLY A 74 -3.63 -6.46 -11.93
N GLU A 75 -4.60 -5.56 -11.73
CA GLU A 75 -4.29 -4.14 -11.51
C GLU A 75 -3.44 -3.96 -10.24
N VAL A 76 -2.42 -3.10 -10.33
CA VAL A 76 -1.55 -2.72 -9.21
C VAL A 76 -1.66 -1.21 -9.01
N GLY A 77 -1.95 -0.80 -7.79
CA GLY A 77 -1.98 0.60 -7.40
C GLY A 77 -0.94 0.93 -6.34
N LEU A 78 -0.53 2.19 -6.34
CA LEU A 78 0.38 2.80 -5.38
C LEU A 78 -0.32 3.99 -4.75
N VAL A 79 -0.24 4.11 -3.43
CA VAL A 79 -0.92 5.14 -2.67
C VAL A 79 0.07 5.89 -1.79
N LYS A 80 0.00 7.21 -1.85
CA LYS A 80 0.64 8.11 -0.89
C LYS A 80 -0.44 8.63 0.06
N ALA A 81 -0.26 8.46 1.37
CA ALA A 81 -1.16 9.01 2.37
C ALA A 81 -0.39 9.92 3.34
N LYS A 82 -0.90 11.12 3.60
CA LYS A 82 -0.27 12.07 4.51
C LYS A 82 -0.38 11.59 5.95
N VAL A 83 0.72 11.57 6.70
CA VAL A 83 0.72 11.05 8.09
C VAL A 83 -0.28 11.78 8.99
N GLU A 84 -0.37 13.10 8.82
CA GLU A 84 -1.27 13.96 9.62
C GLU A 84 -2.71 14.03 9.09
N ALA A 85 -3.00 13.40 7.95
CA ALA A 85 -4.31 13.37 7.33
C ALA A 85 -4.43 12.09 6.49
N LEU A 86 -4.56 10.93 7.16
CA LEU A 86 -4.53 9.61 6.52
C LEU A 86 -5.72 9.37 5.56
N ASP A 87 -6.75 10.21 5.61
CA ASP A 87 -7.86 10.26 4.65
C ASP A 87 -7.48 10.98 3.34
N GLN A 88 -6.44 11.81 3.35
CA GLN A 88 -5.91 12.50 2.18
C GLN A 88 -4.90 11.62 1.47
N VAL A 89 -5.38 10.96 0.42
CA VAL A 89 -4.63 9.97 -0.36
C VAL A 89 -4.48 10.38 -1.82
N GLU A 90 -3.30 10.14 -2.37
CA GLU A 90 -3.02 10.20 -3.80
C GLU A 90 -2.86 8.78 -4.32
N VAL A 91 -3.57 8.44 -5.39
CA VAL A 91 -3.57 7.09 -5.98
C VAL A 91 -2.94 7.15 -7.36
N PHE A 92 -1.98 6.26 -7.60
CA PHE A 92 -1.30 6.07 -8.87
C PHE A 92 -1.51 4.63 -9.31
N THR A 93 -1.90 4.41 -10.55
CA THR A 93 -2.10 3.06 -11.10
C THR A 93 -0.94 2.72 -12.03
N VAL A 94 -0.41 1.50 -11.90
CA VAL A 94 0.57 0.97 -12.84
C VAL A 94 -0.09 0.81 -14.21
N GLU A 95 0.56 1.30 -15.27
CA GLU A 95 0.05 1.17 -16.64
C GLU A 95 -0.24 -0.28 -17.00
N GLN A 96 -1.34 -0.51 -17.73
CA GLN A 96 -1.86 -1.84 -17.98
C GLN A 96 -0.86 -2.72 -18.76
N GLU A 97 -0.07 -2.12 -19.65
CA GLU A 97 0.95 -2.78 -20.46
C GLU A 97 2.05 -3.44 -19.61
N VAL A 98 2.29 -2.90 -18.41
CA VAL A 98 3.34 -3.39 -17.49
C VAL A 98 2.77 -3.99 -16.20
N ALA A 99 1.45 -3.97 -16.02
CA ALA A 99 0.76 -4.66 -14.92
C ALA A 99 0.66 -6.18 -15.16
N PRO A 100 0.50 -7.00 -14.11
CA PRO A 100 0.13 -8.40 -14.24
C PRO A 100 -1.22 -8.60 -14.93
N ALA A 101 -1.40 -9.75 -15.59
CA ALA A 101 -2.64 -10.06 -16.33
C ALA A 101 -3.71 -10.80 -15.49
N LYS A 102 -3.37 -11.21 -14.27
CA LYS A 102 -4.23 -11.99 -13.37
C LYS A 102 -4.00 -11.58 -11.92
N THR A 103 -4.79 -12.17 -11.01
CA THR A 103 -4.77 -11.92 -9.57
C THR A 103 -3.36 -11.70 -9.01
N VAL A 104 -3.22 -10.59 -8.29
CA VAL A 104 -2.01 -10.30 -7.52
C VAL A 104 -2.06 -11.06 -6.21
N ASN A 105 -1.11 -11.96 -5.99
CA ASN A 105 -1.08 -12.83 -4.81
C ASN A 105 -0.34 -12.18 -3.64
N GLN A 106 0.74 -11.46 -3.92
CA GLN A 106 1.59 -10.89 -2.88
C GLN A 106 2.34 -9.67 -3.40
N ILE A 107 2.54 -8.70 -2.51
CA ILE A 107 3.38 -7.53 -2.71
C ILE A 107 4.39 -7.47 -1.57
N VAL A 108 5.65 -7.21 -1.88
CA VAL A 108 6.69 -6.96 -0.87
C VAL A 108 7.53 -5.76 -1.26
N TRP A 109 7.77 -4.87 -0.29
CA TRP A 109 8.67 -3.74 -0.46
C TRP A 109 10.11 -4.17 -0.24
N ARG A 110 11.02 -3.66 -1.08
CA ARG A 110 12.46 -3.77 -0.82
C ARG A 110 12.75 -3.03 0.49
N PRO A 111 13.36 -3.68 1.50
CA PRO A 111 13.71 -3.01 2.74
C PRO A 111 14.72 -1.89 2.50
N GLY A 112 14.52 -0.76 3.19
CA GLY A 112 15.45 0.37 3.09
C GLY A 112 15.14 1.32 1.93
N GLY A 113 15.90 2.41 1.88
CA GLY A 113 15.94 3.29 0.71
C GLY A 113 17.05 2.89 -0.24
N MET A 114 16.89 3.30 -1.49
CA MET A 114 18.03 3.45 -2.39
C MET A 114 18.89 4.66 -1.94
N GLY A 115 20.17 4.68 -2.34
CA GLY A 115 21.12 5.66 -1.84
C GLY A 115 20.75 7.11 -2.19
N GLU A 116 21.36 8.07 -1.48
CA GLU A 116 21.31 9.47 -1.89
C GLU A 116 21.82 9.62 -3.34
N GLY A 117 21.11 10.42 -4.15
CA GLY A 117 21.40 10.59 -5.58
C GLY A 117 20.78 9.55 -6.52
N GLU A 118 20.19 8.45 -6.03
CA GLU A 118 19.45 7.53 -6.91
C GLU A 118 18.10 8.12 -7.34
N ARG A 119 17.79 7.98 -8.64
CA ARG A 119 16.52 8.40 -9.25
C ARG A 119 15.34 7.55 -8.76
N VAL A 120 15.57 6.25 -8.56
CA VAL A 120 14.61 5.35 -7.94
C VAL A 120 14.86 5.40 -6.44
N LYS A 121 13.81 5.67 -5.67
CA LYS A 121 13.92 5.82 -4.20
C LYS A 121 13.43 4.60 -3.45
N ARG A 122 12.48 3.87 -4.07
CA ARG A 122 11.89 2.65 -3.53
C ARG A 122 11.66 1.63 -4.63
N GLN A 123 11.57 0.37 -4.23
CA GLN A 123 11.15 -0.71 -5.11
C GLN A 123 10.18 -1.63 -4.38
N PHE A 124 9.28 -2.25 -5.13
CA PHE A 124 8.45 -3.34 -4.63
C PHE A 124 8.31 -4.42 -5.69
N ALA A 125 8.16 -5.66 -5.24
CA ALA A 125 7.94 -6.82 -6.08
C ALA A 125 6.48 -7.29 -5.97
N VAL A 126 5.95 -7.78 -7.08
CA VAL A 126 4.58 -8.27 -7.22
C VAL A 126 4.62 -9.69 -7.79
N ALA A 127 3.96 -10.63 -7.12
CA ALA A 127 3.76 -12.00 -7.60
C ALA A 127 2.30 -12.20 -8.03
N SER A 128 2.07 -12.84 -9.19
CA SER A 128 0.75 -12.98 -9.78
C SER A 128 0.48 -14.38 -10.34
N ASP A 129 -0.81 -14.72 -10.45
CA ASP A 129 -1.31 -15.92 -11.12
C ASP A 129 -1.04 -15.94 -12.64
N ASP A 130 -0.54 -14.84 -13.22
CA ASP A 130 -0.06 -14.82 -14.61
C ASP A 130 1.31 -15.51 -14.77
N SER A 131 1.79 -16.18 -13.72
CA SER A 131 3.09 -16.88 -13.67
C SER A 131 4.29 -15.93 -13.78
N SER A 132 4.11 -14.65 -13.41
CA SER A 132 5.19 -13.66 -13.38
C SER A 132 5.50 -13.15 -11.98
N VAL A 133 6.74 -12.68 -11.83
CA VAL A 133 7.14 -11.77 -10.75
C VAL A 133 7.65 -10.49 -11.41
N ARG A 134 7.13 -9.34 -10.98
CA ARG A 134 7.49 -8.03 -11.52
C ARG A 134 8.07 -7.16 -10.42
N VAL A 135 9.12 -6.38 -10.73
CA VAL A 135 9.73 -5.43 -9.81
C VAL A 135 9.54 -4.02 -10.36
N TYR A 136 8.89 -3.17 -9.58
CA TYR A 136 8.63 -1.78 -9.93
C TYR A 136 9.58 -0.86 -9.17
N GLY A 137 10.10 0.16 -9.86
CA GLY A 137 10.79 1.28 -9.25
C GLY A 137 9.84 2.45 -9.04
N VAL A 138 9.87 3.04 -7.85
CA VAL A 138 9.15 4.28 -7.54
C VAL A 138 10.14 5.44 -7.60
N VAL A 139 9.81 6.41 -8.44
CA VAL A 139 10.50 7.70 -8.52
C VAL A 139 9.70 8.73 -7.74
N ASP A 140 10.36 9.55 -6.94
CA ASP A 140 9.71 10.70 -6.32
C ASP A 140 9.48 11.75 -7.41
N GLY A 141 8.23 12.16 -7.56
CA GLY A 141 7.79 13.21 -8.49
C GLY A 141 7.70 14.56 -7.79
#